data_AF-A0A519F7H5-F1
#
_entry.id   AF-A0A519F7H5-F1
#
_cell.length_a   1.000
_cell.length_b   1.000
_cell.length_c   1.000
_cell.angle_alpha   90.00
_cell.angle_beta   90.00
_cell.angle_gamma   90.00
#
_symmetry.space_group_name_H-M   'P 1'
#
loop_
_entity.id
_entity.type
_entity.pdbx_description
1 polymer ?
#
loop_
_entity_poly.entity_id
_entity_poly.type
_entity_poly.pdbx_seq_one_letter_code
_entity_poly.pdbx_strand_id
1 'polypeptide(L)'
;MPELSAALAADRVSVAPMMDWTDRHCRYFHRLLTRRALLYTEMVTTGALVHGDVPRHLDFNAEEHPVALQLGGSEPADLAHCAKLGEGWGYDEINLNCGCPSERVQRGAFGACLMAEPQL
;
A
#
# COMPACT_ATOMS: atom_id res chain seq x y z
N MET A 1 -21.84 8.31 -23.17
CA MET A 1 -22.11 8.67 -21.75
C MET A 1 -20.88 8.26 -20.96
N PRO A 2 -20.30 9.14 -20.13
CA PRO A 2 -18.86 9.16 -19.89
C PRO A 2 -18.38 7.99 -19.02
N GLU A 3 -17.35 7.29 -19.49
CA GLU A 3 -16.60 6.23 -18.80
C GLU A 3 -15.66 6.82 -17.74
N LEU A 4 -16.22 7.58 -16.81
CA LEU A 4 -15.49 8.15 -15.67
C LEU A 4 -16.10 7.62 -14.36
N SER A 5 -16.11 6.30 -14.12
CA SER A 5 -16.65 5.76 -12.85
C SER A 5 -16.39 4.26 -12.61
N ALA A 6 -15.12 3.85 -12.49
CA ALA A 6 -14.80 2.56 -11.86
C ALA A 6 -13.68 2.71 -10.83
N ALA A 7 -12.58 3.37 -11.20
CA ALA A 7 -11.46 3.63 -10.29
C ALA A 7 -11.86 4.47 -9.06
N LEU A 8 -12.69 5.51 -9.25
CA LEU A 8 -13.16 6.39 -8.17
C LEU A 8 -14.37 5.83 -7.38
N ALA A 9 -14.92 4.67 -7.79
CA ALA A 9 -16.11 4.11 -7.13
C ALA A 9 -15.76 3.37 -5.81
N ALA A 10 -14.48 3.04 -5.59
CA ALA A 10 -13.97 2.44 -4.37
C ALA A 10 -13.77 3.44 -3.21
N ASP A 11 -13.86 4.75 -3.50
CA ASP A 11 -13.43 5.82 -2.58
C ASP A 11 -14.37 6.11 -1.41
N ARG A 12 -15.52 5.41 -1.30
CA ARG A 12 -16.46 5.67 -0.19
C ARG A 12 -16.09 4.93 1.09
N VAL A 13 -15.48 3.74 0.98
CA VAL A 13 -15.12 2.89 2.11
C VAL A 13 -13.87 2.08 1.77
N SER A 14 -12.88 2.12 2.66
CA SER A 14 -11.68 1.29 2.58
C SER A 14 -11.46 0.51 3.88
N VAL A 15 -10.74 -0.60 3.77
CA VAL A 15 -10.18 -1.31 4.93
C VAL A 15 -8.76 -0.78 5.15
N ALA A 16 -8.49 -0.23 6.34
CA ALA A 16 -7.21 0.37 6.66
C ALA A 16 -6.03 -0.63 6.56
N PRO A 17 -4.83 -0.17 6.20
CA PRO A 17 -3.61 -0.96 6.27
C PRO A 17 -3.27 -1.29 7.72
N MET A 18 -3.14 -2.58 8.05
CA MET A 18 -2.89 -3.04 9.41
C MET A 18 -1.82 -4.14 9.38
N MET A 19 -0.62 -3.81 9.89
CA MET A 19 0.48 -4.76 10.06
C MET A 19 0.03 -6.00 10.83
N ASP A 20 0.46 -7.18 10.38
CA ASP A 20 0.11 -8.52 10.88
C ASP A 20 -1.38 -8.88 10.76
N TRP A 21 -2.19 -8.07 10.07
CA TRP A 21 -3.61 -8.33 9.86
C TRP A 21 -3.99 -8.35 8.39
N THR A 22 -3.77 -7.26 7.65
CA THR A 22 -4.22 -7.14 6.25
C THR A 22 -3.26 -7.80 5.27
N ASP A 23 -2.85 -9.03 5.56
CA ASP A 23 -2.13 -9.89 4.62
C ASP A 23 -3.07 -10.32 3.46
N ARG A 24 -2.51 -10.99 2.46
CA ARG A 24 -3.30 -11.44 1.28
C ARG A 24 -4.45 -12.40 1.65
N HIS A 25 -4.30 -13.18 2.72
CA HIS A 25 -5.32 -14.15 3.14
C HIS A 25 -6.50 -13.44 3.81
N CYS A 26 -6.22 -12.46 4.68
CA CYS A 26 -7.21 -11.60 5.30
C CYS A 26 -7.93 -10.74 4.25
N ARG A 27 -7.19 -10.14 3.31
CA ARG A 27 -7.79 -9.33 2.22
C ARG A 27 -8.68 -10.18 1.31
N TYR A 28 -8.27 -11.40 0.97
CA TYR A 28 -9.15 -12.33 0.27
C TYR A 28 -10.43 -12.62 1.05
N PHE A 29 -10.34 -12.86 2.36
CA PHE A 29 -11.52 -13.01 3.21
C PHE A 29 -12.40 -11.76 3.21
N HIS A 30 -11.85 -10.55 3.32
CA HIS A 30 -12.61 -9.30 3.22
C HIS A 30 -13.34 -9.15 1.89
N ARG A 31 -12.74 -9.61 0.78
CA ARG A 31 -13.37 -9.61 -0.54
C ARG A 31 -14.60 -10.52 -0.60
N LEU A 32 -14.64 -11.61 0.18
CA LEU A 32 -15.83 -12.46 0.30
C LEU A 32 -17.00 -11.72 0.98
N LEU A 33 -16.71 -10.71 1.82
CA LEU A 33 -17.72 -9.90 2.52
C LEU A 33 -18.22 -8.72 1.68
N THR A 34 -17.34 -8.14 0.87
CA THR A 34 -17.67 -6.99 0.02
C THR A 34 -16.87 -6.97 -1.27
N ARG A 35 -17.54 -6.64 -2.38
CA ARG A 35 -16.89 -6.45 -3.69
C ARG A 35 -16.52 -5.00 -3.98
N ARG A 36 -16.83 -4.06 -3.08
CA ARG A 36 -16.75 -2.62 -3.35
C ARG A 36 -15.69 -1.87 -2.55
N ALA A 37 -15.24 -2.43 -1.42
CA ALA A 37 -14.25 -1.73 -0.60
C ALA A 37 -12.88 -1.76 -1.27
N LEU A 38 -12.14 -0.66 -1.15
CA LEU A 38 -10.71 -0.63 -1.40
C LEU A 38 -10.00 -1.36 -0.26
N LEU A 39 -9.12 -2.30 -0.60
CA LEU A 39 -8.32 -3.03 0.38
C LEU A 39 -6.89 -2.48 0.36
N TYR A 40 -6.34 -2.15 1.51
CA TYR A 40 -4.92 -1.81 1.62
C TYR A 40 -4.11 -3.02 2.06
N THR A 41 -2.89 -3.15 1.54
CA THR A 41 -1.90 -4.10 2.05
C THR A 41 -1.47 -3.73 3.47
N GLU A 42 -0.70 -4.62 4.11
CA GLU A 42 0.22 -4.19 5.15
C GLU A 42 1.22 -3.15 4.59
N MET A 43 1.83 -2.36 5.48
CA MET A 43 2.88 -1.42 5.06
C MET A 43 4.14 -2.20 4.66
N VAL A 44 4.56 -2.05 3.41
CA VAL A 44 5.79 -2.64 2.88
C VAL A 44 6.87 -1.57 2.84
N THR A 45 8.03 -1.82 3.47
CA THR A 45 9.13 -0.86 3.43
C THR A 45 9.86 -0.90 2.10
N THR A 46 10.36 0.23 1.61
CA THR A 46 11.17 0.27 0.37
C THR A 46 12.38 -0.67 0.45
N GLY A 47 13.07 -0.70 1.59
CA GLY A 47 14.21 -1.60 1.80
C GLY A 47 13.86 -3.09 1.66
N ALA A 48 12.63 -3.50 1.99
CA ALA A 48 12.17 -4.88 1.79
C ALA A 48 12.01 -5.24 0.31
N LEU A 49 11.68 -4.26 -0.54
CA LEU A 49 11.54 -4.45 -1.99
C LEU A 49 12.87 -4.27 -2.74
N VAL A 50 13.73 -3.35 -2.28
CA VAL A 50 15.02 -3.10 -2.93
C VAL A 50 16.04 -4.19 -2.60
N HIS A 51 15.99 -4.78 -1.40
CA HIS A 51 17.00 -5.73 -0.94
C HIS A 51 16.45 -7.10 -0.53
N GLY A 52 15.13 -7.26 -0.49
CA GLY A 52 14.48 -8.47 0.01
C GLY A 52 13.83 -9.33 -1.09
N ASP A 53 12.94 -10.20 -0.65
CA ASP A 53 12.17 -11.10 -1.50
C ASP A 53 10.89 -10.39 -1.99
N VAL A 54 10.96 -9.82 -3.19
CA VAL A 54 9.87 -9.01 -3.76
C VAL A 54 8.53 -9.78 -3.85
N PRO A 55 8.46 -10.99 -4.46
CA PRO A 55 7.21 -11.76 -4.51
C PRO A 55 6.59 -12.01 -3.13
N ARG A 56 7.41 -12.28 -2.11
CA ARG A 56 6.91 -12.46 -0.73
C ARG A 56 6.12 -11.25 -0.24
N HIS A 57 6.50 -10.05 -0.66
CA HIS A 57 5.88 -8.79 -0.22
C HIS A 57 4.77 -8.29 -1.14
N LEU A 58 4.83 -8.60 -2.44
CA LEU A 58 3.91 -8.04 -3.44
C LEU A 58 2.87 -9.04 -3.98
N ASP A 59 3.01 -10.34 -3.74
CA ASP A 59 2.04 -11.30 -4.26
C ASP A 59 0.66 -11.16 -3.60
N PHE A 60 -0.36 -11.04 -4.45
CA PHE A 60 -1.77 -11.01 -4.07
C PHE A 60 -2.59 -11.89 -5.04
N ASN A 61 -3.82 -12.22 -4.66
CA ASN A 61 -4.79 -12.92 -5.49
C ASN A 61 -5.59 -11.90 -6.33
N ALA A 62 -5.78 -12.15 -7.63
CA ALA A 62 -6.53 -11.26 -8.52
C ALA A 62 -7.95 -10.90 -8.04
N GLU A 63 -8.60 -11.75 -7.24
CA GLU A 63 -9.90 -11.43 -6.65
C GLU A 63 -9.84 -10.25 -5.65
N GLU A 64 -8.66 -9.92 -5.11
CA GLU A 64 -8.48 -8.84 -4.13
C GLU A 64 -8.80 -7.44 -4.69
N HIS A 65 -8.85 -7.26 -6.02
CA HIS A 65 -9.13 -5.97 -6.65
C HIS A 65 -10.50 -5.36 -6.22
N PRO A 66 -10.57 -4.03 -5.99
CA PRO A 66 -9.45 -3.09 -6.00
C PRO A 66 -8.57 -3.19 -4.74
N VAL A 67 -7.25 -3.16 -4.93
CA VAL A 67 -6.22 -3.29 -3.87
C VAL A 67 -5.12 -2.24 -4.04
N ALA A 68 -4.79 -1.57 -2.94
CA ALA A 68 -3.76 -0.56 -2.84
C ALA A 68 -2.52 -1.09 -2.09
N LEU A 69 -1.33 -0.85 -2.65
CA LEU A 69 -0.07 -1.10 -1.97
C LEU A 69 0.31 0.10 -1.10
N GLN A 70 0.50 -0.11 0.20
CA GLN A 70 1.07 0.91 1.07
C GLN A 70 2.59 0.75 1.21
N LEU A 71 3.33 1.77 0.81
CA LEU A 71 4.78 1.86 0.93
C LEU A 71 5.20 2.67 2.16
N GLY A 72 6.30 2.25 2.81
CA GLY A 72 7.00 3.01 3.84
C GLY A 72 8.45 3.27 3.45
N GLY A 73 8.86 4.52 3.38
CA GLY A 73 10.22 4.92 3.05
C GLY A 73 10.37 6.44 3.02
N SER A 74 11.61 6.91 2.95
CA SER A 74 11.95 8.33 2.97
C SER A 74 12.80 8.77 1.78
N GLU A 75 13.50 7.84 1.12
CA GLU A 75 14.32 8.15 -0.04
C GLU A 75 13.48 8.21 -1.32
N PRO A 76 13.38 9.37 -2.00
CA PRO A 76 12.50 9.54 -3.15
C PRO A 76 12.80 8.57 -4.31
N ALA A 77 14.08 8.25 -4.53
CA ALA A 77 14.49 7.33 -5.58
C ALA A 77 13.99 5.89 -5.32
N ASP A 78 14.10 5.43 -4.07
CA ASP A 78 13.64 4.10 -3.66
C ASP A 78 12.12 4.02 -3.69
N LEU A 79 11.43 5.06 -3.21
CA LEU A 79 9.97 5.16 -3.29
C LEU A 79 9.48 5.12 -4.73
N ALA A 80 10.12 5.88 -5.63
CA ALA A 80 9.78 5.88 -7.06
C ALA A 80 10.03 4.51 -7.71
N HIS A 81 11.11 3.82 -7.33
CA HIS A 81 11.37 2.46 -7.80
C HIS A 81 10.31 1.48 -7.31
N CYS A 82 9.99 1.49 -6.02
CA CYS A 82 9.01 0.60 -5.41
C CYS A 82 7.58 0.87 -5.90
N ALA A 83 7.22 2.13 -6.16
CA ALA A 83 5.94 2.50 -6.74
C ALA A 83 5.78 1.90 -8.16
N LYS A 84 6.81 2.02 -9.00
CA LYS A 84 6.82 1.39 -10.34
C LYS A 84 6.75 -0.13 -10.27
N LEU A 85 7.41 -0.72 -9.26
CA LEU A 85 7.35 -2.16 -9.02
C LEU A 85 5.93 -2.60 -8.64
N GLY A 86 5.26 -1.85 -7.77
CA GLY A 86 3.86 -2.09 -7.40
C GLY A 86 2.89 -1.93 -8.58
N GLU A 87 3.04 -0.88 -9.38
CA GLU A 87 2.28 -0.70 -10.63
C GLU A 87 2.48 -1.88 -11.58
N GLY A 88 3.74 -2.30 -11.78
CA GLY A 88 4.08 -3.46 -12.62
C GLY A 88 3.56 -4.80 -12.07
N TRP A 89 3.38 -4.92 -10.75
CA TRP A 89 2.75 -6.08 -10.10
C TRP A 89 1.22 -6.09 -10.23
N GLY A 90 0.63 -4.96 -10.62
CA GLY A 90 -0.80 -4.81 -10.89
C GLY A 90 -1.61 -4.18 -9.77
N TYR A 91 -1.02 -3.52 -8.78
CA TYR A 91 -1.79 -2.77 -7.77
C TYR A 91 -2.57 -1.61 -8.40
N ASP A 92 -3.78 -1.34 -7.91
CA ASP A 92 -4.65 -0.28 -8.44
C ASP A 92 -4.28 1.11 -7.91
N GLU A 93 -3.63 1.17 -6.76
CA GLU A 93 -3.20 2.39 -6.09
C GLU A 93 -1.86 2.18 -5.37
N ILE A 94 -1.00 3.19 -5.42
CA ILE A 94 0.19 3.29 -4.58
C ILE A 94 -0.05 4.35 -3.50
N ASN A 95 0.07 3.93 -2.24
CA ASN A 95 -0.17 4.75 -1.07
C ASN A 95 1.14 4.94 -0.28
N LEU A 96 1.43 6.16 0.17
CA LEU A 96 2.58 6.44 1.01
C LEU A 96 2.16 6.52 2.47
N ASN A 97 2.81 5.74 3.34
CA ASN A 97 2.62 5.85 4.77
C ASN A 97 3.33 7.11 5.30
N CYS A 98 2.55 8.17 5.50
CA CYS A 98 2.99 9.38 6.21
C CYS A 98 2.37 9.48 7.61
N GLY A 99 1.73 8.42 8.14
CA GLY A 99 0.86 8.54 9.32
C GLY A 99 1.34 7.80 10.57
N CYS A 100 2.21 6.79 10.45
CA CYS A 100 2.57 5.96 11.60
C CYS A 100 3.52 6.70 12.55
N PRO A 101 3.19 6.82 13.86
CA PRO A 101 4.05 7.48 14.84
C PRO A 101 4.99 6.51 15.58
N SER A 102 5.06 5.22 15.19
CA SER A 102 5.80 4.21 15.96
C SER A 102 7.32 4.42 15.93
N GLU A 103 8.02 4.01 16.99
CA GLU A 103 9.48 4.15 17.07
C GLU A 103 10.24 3.45 15.94
N ARG A 104 9.74 2.30 15.48
CA ARG A 104 10.38 1.54 14.38
C ARG A 104 10.36 2.34 13.08
N VAL A 105 9.26 3.05 12.85
CA VAL A 105 9.02 3.86 11.66
C VAL A 105 9.81 5.17 11.73
N GLN A 106 9.83 5.83 12.90
CA GLN A 106 10.68 7.02 13.13
C GLN A 106 12.17 6.72 12.95
N ARG A 107 12.66 5.57 13.44
CA ARG A 107 14.06 5.16 13.25
C ARG A 107 14.42 4.88 11.78
N GLY A 108 13.43 4.53 10.96
CA GLY A 108 13.57 4.39 9.52
C GLY A 108 13.38 5.70 8.75
N ALA A 109 13.11 6.81 9.44
CA ALA A 109 12.84 8.14 8.88
C ALA A 109 11.60 8.24 7.96
N PHE A 110 10.62 7.35 8.09
CA PHE A 110 9.35 7.41 7.34
C PHE A 110 8.14 7.51 8.28
N GLY A 111 6.91 7.56 7.74
CA GLY A 111 5.70 7.72 8.54
C GLY A 111 5.44 9.15 8.99
N ALA A 112 4.95 9.35 10.21
CA ALA A 112 4.51 10.67 10.69
C ALA A 112 5.61 11.74 10.71
N CYS A 113 6.89 11.35 10.81
CA CYS A 113 8.00 12.30 10.78
C CYS A 113 8.17 12.98 9.41
N LEU A 114 7.73 12.35 8.32
CA LEU A 114 7.74 12.98 6.98
C LEU A 114 6.88 14.25 6.95
N MET A 115 5.81 14.32 7.75
CA MET A 115 4.99 15.53 7.83
C MET A 115 5.73 16.71 8.47
N ALA A 116 6.75 16.45 9.29
CA ALA A 116 7.59 17.49 9.88
C ALA A 116 8.66 17.99 8.88
N GLU A 117 8.99 17.19 7.89
CA GLU A 117 10.02 17.46 6.87
C GLU A 117 9.43 17.34 5.44
N PRO A 118 8.46 18.19 5.07
CA PRO A 118 7.71 18.04 3.81
C PRO A 118 8.54 18.20 2.52
N GLN A 119 9.79 18.64 2.66
CA GLN A 119 10.71 18.94 1.55
C GLN A 119 11.68 17.80 1.25
N LEU A 120 11.64 16.75 2.08
CA LEU A 120 12.33 15.48 1.88
C LEU A 120 11.75 14.77 0.64
#